data_AF-A0A136LN93-F1
#
_entry.id   AF-A0A136LN93-F1
#
_cell.length_a   1.000
_cell.length_b   1.000
_cell.length_c   1.000
_cell.angle_alpha   90.00
_cell.angle_beta   90.00
_cell.angle_gamma   90.00
#
_symmetry.space_group_name_H-M   'P 1'
#
loop_
_entity.id
_entity.type
_entity.pdbx_description
1 polymer ?
#
loop_
_entity_poly.entity_id
_entity_poly.type
_entity_poly.pdbx_seq_one_letter_code
_entity_poly.pdbx_strand_id
1 'polypeptide(L)'
;MQLAWAADNLNRGYYASQAEQMRTLELADGTRIRLNQTINAATTGLQYLFSRIHGYSQWMKDVSMEGLVVTYRALFGDPFQNAFEPLVPDDLVQPALLLPFEESQTWFYTGGPHGGWGSGSAWAAVDFAPPDDLETVTSSCYVSAFYATAAASGVIARVDEGTVILDLDGDGDESTGWTILYLHIASEGRVNAGARVSPGDRIGKPSCEGGFSNGTHMHIARRYNGEWIPADCATCILHPRPSFVIGAWAVEGLPNQEYQGYMTNGSRRIVAEQGRNIADNRITWQ
;
A
#
# COMPACT_ATOMS: atom_id res chain seq x y z
N MET A 1 -0.78 -19.33 -2.97
CA MET A 1 -1.69 -18.72 -3.98
C MET A 1 -3.10 -18.47 -3.44
N GLN A 2 -3.78 -19.45 -2.84
CA GLN A 2 -5.17 -19.25 -2.33
C GLN A 2 -5.28 -18.21 -1.20
N LEU A 3 -4.35 -18.18 -0.24
CA LEU A 3 -4.37 -17.19 0.85
C LEU A 3 -4.13 -15.75 0.35
N ALA A 4 -3.20 -15.56 -0.60
CA ALA A 4 -2.95 -14.25 -1.20
C ALA A 4 -4.17 -13.74 -1.98
N TRP A 5 -4.85 -14.63 -2.72
CA TRP A 5 -6.10 -14.30 -3.39
C TRP A 5 -7.21 -13.91 -2.41
N ALA A 6 -7.35 -14.65 -1.30
CA ALA A 6 -8.33 -14.33 -0.27
C ALA A 6 -8.04 -12.95 0.37
N ALA A 7 -6.77 -12.69 0.73
CA ALA A 7 -6.34 -11.41 1.27
C ALA A 7 -6.61 -10.24 0.31
N ASP A 8 -6.32 -10.41 -0.99
CA ASP A 8 -6.58 -9.39 -2.01
C ASP A 8 -8.08 -9.09 -2.15
N ASN A 9 -8.95 -10.11 -2.10
CA ASN A 9 -10.39 -9.88 -2.15
C ASN A 9 -10.95 -9.28 -0.85
N LEU A 10 -10.42 -9.65 0.32
CA LEU A 10 -10.78 -8.99 1.59
C LEU A 10 -10.45 -7.51 1.54
N ASN A 11 -9.23 -7.17 1.10
CA ASN A 11 -8.81 -5.78 0.90
C ASN A 11 -9.74 -5.07 -0.09
N ARG A 12 -10.06 -5.70 -1.23
CA ARG A 12 -10.89 -5.10 -2.27
C ARG A 12 -12.27 -4.71 -1.75
N GLY A 13 -12.92 -5.57 -0.98
CA GLY A 13 -14.20 -5.23 -0.35
C GLY A 13 -14.06 -4.18 0.75
N TYR A 14 -12.99 -4.24 1.55
CA TYR A 14 -12.71 -3.27 2.61
C TYR A 14 -12.51 -1.86 2.06
N TYR A 15 -11.54 -1.68 1.17
CA TYR A 15 -11.16 -0.35 0.66
C TYR A 15 -12.18 0.22 -0.32
N ALA A 16 -12.86 -0.61 -1.11
CA ALA A 16 -13.95 -0.11 -1.96
C ALA A 16 -15.18 0.33 -1.13
N SER A 17 -15.39 -0.24 0.06
CA SER A 17 -16.40 0.26 1.01
C SER A 17 -16.01 1.62 1.56
N GLN A 18 -14.76 1.77 2.03
CA GLN A 18 -14.19 3.02 2.55
C GLN A 18 -14.25 4.17 1.53
N ALA A 19 -14.02 3.86 0.25
CA ALA A 19 -14.11 4.82 -0.85
C ALA A 19 -15.54 5.04 -1.39
N GLU A 20 -16.57 4.46 -0.77
CA GLU A 20 -17.97 4.44 -1.23
C GLU A 20 -18.22 3.83 -2.62
N GLN A 21 -17.26 3.09 -3.16
CA GLN A 21 -17.30 2.50 -4.50
C GLN A 21 -18.08 1.18 -4.54
N MET A 22 -18.38 0.56 -3.39
CA MET A 22 -19.03 -0.75 -3.32
C MET A 22 -20.41 -0.69 -2.65
N ARG A 23 -21.47 -0.56 -3.47
CA ARG A 23 -22.87 -0.58 -3.01
C ARG A 23 -23.63 -1.86 -3.39
N THR A 24 -23.09 -2.61 -4.35
CA THR A 24 -23.68 -3.84 -4.88
C THR A 24 -22.61 -4.90 -5.05
N LEU A 25 -22.96 -6.15 -4.78
CA LEU A 25 -22.15 -7.34 -5.06
C LEU A 25 -22.78 -8.13 -6.20
N GLU A 26 -21.95 -8.73 -7.03
CA GLU A 26 -22.35 -9.81 -7.94
C GLU A 26 -21.77 -11.11 -7.39
N LEU A 27 -22.64 -12.07 -7.09
CA LEU A 27 -22.27 -13.37 -6.53
C LEU A 27 -21.76 -14.33 -7.62
N ALA A 28 -21.17 -15.45 -7.21
CA ALA A 28 -20.61 -16.45 -8.14
C ALA A 28 -21.64 -17.08 -9.10
N ASP A 29 -22.94 -17.00 -8.79
CA ASP A 29 -24.05 -17.45 -9.65
C ASP A 29 -24.66 -16.33 -10.51
N GLY A 30 -24.06 -15.13 -10.50
CA GLY A 30 -24.53 -13.94 -11.21
C GLY A 30 -25.63 -13.17 -10.48
N THR A 31 -26.10 -13.63 -9.31
CA THR A 31 -27.09 -12.89 -8.52
C THR A 31 -26.49 -11.59 -8.03
N ARG A 32 -27.26 -10.49 -8.14
CA ARG A 32 -26.84 -9.17 -7.64
C ARG A 32 -27.51 -8.85 -6.31
N ILE A 33 -26.71 -8.44 -5.34
CA ILE A 33 -27.16 -8.07 -4.00
C ILE A 33 -26.79 -6.61 -3.73
N ARG A 34 -27.72 -5.86 -3.15
CA ARG A 34 -27.43 -4.54 -2.59
C ARG A 34 -26.93 -4.71 -1.16
N LEU A 35 -25.77 -4.15 -0.85
CA LEU A 35 -25.22 -4.16 0.49
C LEU A 35 -26.04 -3.26 1.42
N ASN A 36 -26.16 -3.66 2.68
CA ASN A 36 -26.72 -2.80 3.72
C ASN A 36 -25.73 -1.67 4.00
N GLN A 37 -26.20 -0.42 4.00
CA GLN A 37 -25.36 0.77 4.19
C GLN A 37 -24.87 0.96 5.63
N THR A 38 -25.34 0.16 6.58
CA THR A 38 -24.93 0.26 8.00
C THR A 38 -23.79 -0.69 8.38
N ILE A 39 -23.32 -1.56 7.47
CA ILE A 39 -22.22 -2.48 7.77
C ILE A 39 -20.88 -1.75 7.65
N ASN A 40 -19.91 -2.13 8.47
CA ASN A 40 -18.56 -1.58 8.39
C ASN A 40 -17.75 -2.17 7.21
N ALA A 41 -16.61 -1.54 6.92
CA ALA A 41 -15.73 -1.96 5.82
C ALA A 41 -15.22 -3.41 5.98
N ALA A 42 -14.91 -3.84 7.22
CA ALA A 42 -14.50 -5.22 7.49
C ALA A 42 -15.58 -6.24 7.10
N THR A 43 -16.84 -5.98 7.47
CA THR A 43 -17.98 -6.81 7.08
C THR A 43 -18.16 -6.81 5.57
N THR A 44 -17.98 -5.66 4.91
CA THR A 44 -18.04 -5.57 3.44
C THR A 44 -16.95 -6.42 2.78
N GLY A 45 -15.72 -6.37 3.30
CA GLY A 45 -14.60 -7.23 2.87
C GLY A 45 -14.96 -8.72 2.90
N LEU A 46 -15.54 -9.18 4.00
CA LEU A 46 -16.00 -10.57 4.15
C LEU A 46 -17.12 -10.93 3.17
N GLN A 47 -18.15 -10.09 3.06
CA GLN A 47 -19.25 -10.33 2.12
C GLN A 47 -18.78 -10.35 0.67
N TYR A 48 -17.84 -9.48 0.31
CA TYR A 48 -17.21 -9.48 -1.00
C TYR A 48 -16.40 -10.76 -1.24
N LEU A 49 -15.56 -11.20 -0.29
CA LEU A 49 -14.84 -12.47 -0.43
C LEU A 49 -15.79 -13.64 -0.69
N PHE A 50 -16.86 -13.76 0.10
CA PHE A 50 -17.85 -14.83 -0.09
C PHE A 50 -18.58 -14.73 -1.44
N SER A 51 -18.85 -13.51 -1.93
CA SER A 51 -19.46 -13.32 -3.25
C SER A 51 -18.63 -13.91 -4.40
N ARG A 52 -17.30 -13.98 -4.22
CA ARG A 52 -16.40 -14.52 -5.24
C ARG A 52 -16.37 -16.05 -5.31
N ILE A 53 -16.85 -16.73 -4.26
CA ILE A 53 -16.78 -18.20 -4.16
C ILE A 53 -18.15 -18.87 -4.09
N HIS A 54 -19.20 -18.17 -3.66
CA HIS A 54 -20.51 -18.76 -3.39
C HIS A 54 -21.65 -18.00 -4.07
N GLY A 55 -22.65 -18.76 -4.54
CA GLY A 55 -23.93 -18.23 -5.03
C GLY A 55 -24.89 -17.89 -3.87
N TYR A 56 -26.06 -17.32 -4.19
CA TYR A 56 -26.97 -16.68 -3.24
C TYR A 56 -27.32 -17.53 -2.01
N SER A 57 -27.73 -18.78 -2.23
CA SER A 57 -28.16 -19.67 -1.14
C SER A 57 -27.05 -19.97 -0.13
N GLN A 58 -25.81 -20.14 -0.59
CA GLN A 58 -24.68 -20.39 0.28
C GLN A 58 -24.15 -19.09 0.90
N TRP A 59 -24.04 -18.03 0.10
CA TRP A 59 -23.64 -16.70 0.58
C TRP A 59 -24.53 -16.21 1.74
N MET A 60 -25.85 -16.38 1.63
CA MET A 60 -26.80 -16.04 2.70
C MET A 60 -26.50 -16.77 4.02
N LYS A 61 -25.99 -18.00 3.96
CA LYS A 61 -25.57 -18.75 5.15
C LYS A 61 -24.22 -18.26 5.67
N ASP A 62 -23.27 -17.97 4.79
CA ASP A 62 -21.92 -17.57 5.21
C ASP A 62 -21.93 -16.24 5.98
N VAL A 63 -22.82 -15.32 5.59
CA VAL A 63 -22.96 -13.99 6.18
C VAL A 63 -24.02 -13.93 7.30
N SER A 64 -24.70 -15.04 7.61
CA SER A 64 -25.69 -15.09 8.69
C SER A 64 -25.04 -15.30 10.07
N MET A 65 -25.89 -15.27 11.11
CA MET A 65 -25.46 -15.53 12.49
C MET A 65 -25.00 -16.98 12.71
N GLU A 66 -25.33 -17.89 11.79
CA GLU A 66 -24.89 -19.29 11.77
C GLU A 66 -23.64 -19.51 10.89
N GLY A 67 -23.16 -18.46 10.21
CA GLY A 67 -22.06 -18.52 9.25
C GLY A 67 -20.69 -18.30 9.86
N LEU A 68 -19.86 -17.49 9.18
CA LEU A 68 -18.47 -17.24 9.55
C LEU A 68 -18.32 -16.78 11.01
N VAL A 69 -19.27 -15.99 11.53
CA VAL A 69 -19.22 -15.46 12.89
C VAL A 69 -19.17 -16.56 13.95
N VAL A 70 -19.77 -17.73 13.70
CA VAL A 70 -19.70 -18.87 14.62
C VAL A 70 -18.26 -19.40 14.68
N THR A 71 -17.66 -19.65 13.53
CA THR A 71 -16.26 -20.11 13.44
C THR A 71 -15.31 -19.07 14.01
N TYR A 72 -15.51 -17.80 13.68
CA TYR A 72 -14.69 -16.70 14.20
C TYR A 72 -14.73 -16.65 15.72
N ARG A 73 -15.93 -16.69 16.32
CA ARG A 73 -16.09 -16.66 17.78
C ARG A 73 -15.49 -17.87 18.48
N ALA A 74 -15.58 -19.04 17.87
CA ALA A 74 -14.97 -20.25 18.41
C ALA A 74 -13.43 -20.19 18.44
N LEU A 75 -12.83 -19.50 17.47
CA LEU A 75 -11.37 -19.39 17.34
C LEU A 75 -10.78 -18.18 18.08
N PHE A 76 -11.48 -17.04 18.02
CA PHE A 76 -10.93 -15.73 18.39
C PHE A 76 -11.77 -14.96 19.42
N GLY A 77 -12.96 -15.46 19.78
CA GLY A 77 -13.88 -14.76 20.69
C GLY A 77 -14.72 -13.68 20.00
N ASP A 78 -15.28 -12.75 20.78
CA ASP A 78 -16.13 -11.69 20.24
C ASP A 78 -15.29 -10.61 19.52
N PRO A 79 -15.45 -10.42 18.20
CA PRO A 79 -14.67 -9.43 17.44
C PRO A 79 -14.87 -7.99 17.91
N PHE A 80 -15.94 -7.70 18.66
CA PHE A 80 -16.27 -6.34 19.10
C PHE A 80 -15.86 -6.04 20.54
N GLN A 81 -15.42 -7.04 21.33
CA GLN A 81 -15.16 -6.87 22.75
C GLN A 81 -13.99 -5.91 23.06
N ASN A 82 -12.97 -5.88 22.19
CA ASN A 82 -11.80 -5.01 22.34
C ASN A 82 -11.52 -4.22 21.05
N ALA A 83 -12.57 -3.85 20.31
CA ALA A 83 -12.42 -3.09 19.08
C ALA A 83 -11.86 -1.69 19.39
N PHE A 84 -10.80 -1.32 18.69
CA PHE A 84 -10.25 0.04 18.72
C PHE A 84 -10.80 0.80 17.52
N GLU A 85 -11.76 1.68 17.76
CA GLU A 85 -12.48 2.41 16.72
C GLU A 85 -12.56 3.91 17.03
N PRO A 86 -12.30 4.79 16.04
CA PRO A 86 -11.86 4.46 14.68
C PRO A 86 -10.40 3.98 14.67
N LEU A 87 -10.09 2.98 13.84
CA LEU A 87 -8.70 2.50 13.66
C LEU A 87 -7.77 3.61 13.15
N VAL A 88 -8.31 4.46 12.28
CA VAL A 88 -7.61 5.62 11.71
C VAL A 88 -8.44 6.88 11.99
N PRO A 89 -7.91 7.85 12.75
CA PRO A 89 -8.62 9.08 13.08
C PRO A 89 -8.78 10.00 11.86
N ASP A 90 -9.84 10.82 11.84
CA ASP A 90 -10.14 11.72 10.72
C ASP A 90 -9.16 12.91 10.63
N ASP A 91 -8.51 13.28 11.74
CA ASP A 91 -7.50 14.32 11.84
C ASP A 91 -6.06 13.79 11.73
N LEU A 92 -5.90 12.58 11.18
CA LEU A 92 -4.60 11.96 10.98
C LEU A 92 -3.66 12.87 10.15
N VAL A 93 -2.51 13.19 10.73
CA VAL A 93 -1.43 13.93 10.06
C VAL A 93 -0.30 12.98 9.71
N GLN A 94 0.15 13.03 8.45
CA GLN A 94 1.34 12.30 8.04
C GLN A 94 2.61 12.94 8.63
N PRO A 95 3.53 12.15 9.22
CA PRO A 95 4.86 12.62 9.58
C PRO A 95 5.61 13.17 8.35
N ALA A 96 6.60 14.03 8.60
CA ALA A 96 7.49 14.49 7.55
C ALA A 96 8.31 13.31 7.02
N LEU A 97 8.25 13.08 5.71
CA LEU A 97 9.01 12.05 5.01
C LEU A 97 9.97 12.73 4.03
N LEU A 98 11.23 12.32 4.02
CA LEU A 98 12.23 12.72 3.03
C LEU A 98 12.15 11.83 1.79
N LEU A 99 12.80 12.25 0.69
CA LEU A 99 12.93 11.35 -0.46
C LEU A 99 13.74 10.12 -0.06
N PRO A 100 13.34 8.91 -0.48
CA PRO A 100 13.93 7.67 0.00
C PRO A 100 15.14 7.23 -0.83
N PHE A 101 16.01 8.17 -1.19
CA PHE A 101 17.26 7.93 -1.92
C PHE A 101 18.29 9.03 -1.65
N GLU A 102 19.55 8.91 -2.06
CA GLU A 102 20.57 9.91 -1.69
C GLU A 102 20.34 11.29 -2.35
N GLU A 103 20.68 12.37 -1.63
CA GLU A 103 20.39 13.76 -2.01
C GLU A 103 20.89 14.17 -3.40
N SER A 104 22.09 13.73 -3.77
CA SER A 104 22.73 14.11 -5.03
C SER A 104 22.24 13.31 -6.24
N GLN A 105 21.26 12.42 -6.08
CA GLN A 105 20.81 11.50 -7.13
C GLN A 105 19.52 11.97 -7.81
N THR A 106 19.38 11.62 -9.08
CA THR A 106 18.12 11.75 -9.82
C THR A 106 17.49 10.39 -9.99
N TRP A 107 16.31 10.20 -9.44
CA TRP A 107 15.49 9.01 -9.62
C TRP A 107 14.30 9.32 -10.53
N PHE A 108 13.51 8.31 -10.85
CA PHE A 108 12.38 8.43 -11.78
C PHE A 108 11.09 8.00 -11.11
N TYR A 109 10.07 8.84 -11.15
CA TYR A 109 8.72 8.54 -10.68
C TYR A 109 8.01 7.66 -11.71
N THR A 110 8.12 6.34 -11.55
CA THR A 110 7.73 5.37 -12.57
C THR A 110 6.32 4.82 -12.41
N GLY A 111 5.70 5.04 -11.25
CA GLY A 111 4.37 4.55 -10.94
C GLY A 111 3.62 5.51 -10.05
N GLY A 112 2.47 5.98 -10.53
CA GLY A 112 1.52 6.80 -9.77
C GLY A 112 0.79 6.00 -8.69
N PRO A 113 -0.23 6.57 -8.04
CA PRO A 113 -1.02 5.86 -7.03
C PRO A 113 -1.50 4.48 -7.49
N HIS A 114 -1.16 3.45 -6.73
CA HIS A 114 -1.58 2.07 -6.97
C HIS A 114 -1.53 1.26 -5.66
N GLY A 115 -1.97 0.00 -5.71
CA GLY A 115 -2.15 -0.83 -4.52
C GLY A 115 -0.92 -0.91 -3.61
N GLY A 116 -1.08 -0.60 -2.31
CA GLY A 116 -0.04 -0.76 -1.29
C GLY A 116 0.60 -2.16 -1.25
N TRP A 117 -0.23 -3.19 -1.43
CA TRP A 117 0.18 -4.56 -1.73
C TRP A 117 -0.95 -5.28 -2.46
N GLY A 118 -0.70 -5.73 -3.68
CA GLY A 118 -1.74 -6.33 -4.52
C GLY A 118 -2.83 -5.33 -4.93
N SER A 119 -3.64 -5.74 -5.90
CA SER A 119 -4.62 -4.86 -6.57
C SER A 119 -5.86 -4.50 -5.72
N GLY A 120 -6.11 -5.23 -4.64
CA GLY A 120 -7.27 -5.03 -3.77
C GLY A 120 -7.05 -4.02 -2.64
N SER A 121 -5.79 -3.69 -2.33
CA SER A 121 -5.47 -2.69 -1.30
C SER A 121 -5.84 -1.26 -1.73
N ALA A 122 -5.86 -0.32 -0.78
CA ALA A 122 -5.93 1.10 -1.14
C ALA A 122 -4.77 1.45 -2.09
N TRP A 123 -5.00 2.43 -2.96
CA TRP A 123 -3.95 3.00 -3.80
C TRP A 123 -2.99 3.84 -2.96
N ALA A 124 -2.19 3.17 -2.14
CA ALA A 124 -1.33 3.73 -1.09
C ALA A 124 0.15 3.81 -1.49
N ALA A 125 0.51 3.22 -2.64
CA ALA A 125 1.88 3.13 -3.11
C ALA A 125 2.18 4.10 -4.26
N VAL A 126 3.48 4.35 -4.43
CA VAL A 126 4.11 4.95 -5.60
C VAL A 126 5.43 4.24 -5.88
N ASP A 127 5.89 4.30 -7.13
CA ASP A 127 7.14 3.67 -7.55
C ASP A 127 8.21 4.68 -7.93
N PHE A 128 9.42 4.41 -7.47
CA PHE A 128 10.62 5.12 -7.91
C PHE A 128 11.63 4.14 -8.50
N ALA A 129 12.02 4.35 -9.75
CA ALA A 129 13.10 3.59 -10.35
C ALA A 129 14.47 4.26 -10.09
N PRO A 130 15.53 3.46 -9.83
CA PRO A 130 16.85 3.98 -9.54
C PRO A 130 17.54 4.58 -10.78
N PRO A 131 18.66 5.31 -10.59
CA PRO A 131 19.35 6.01 -11.67
C PRO A 131 20.01 5.08 -12.70
N ASP A 132 20.51 3.92 -12.27
CA ASP A 132 21.15 2.95 -13.18
C ASP A 132 20.09 2.23 -14.00
N ASP A 133 20.26 2.14 -15.31
CA ASP A 133 19.52 1.23 -16.20
C ASP A 133 20.57 0.35 -16.91
N LEU A 134 20.66 -0.92 -16.52
CA LEU A 134 21.77 -1.78 -16.92
C LEU A 134 21.57 -2.30 -18.34
N GLU A 135 22.17 -1.62 -19.33
CA GLU A 135 22.16 -2.06 -20.74
C GLU A 135 22.83 -3.43 -20.96
N THR A 136 23.58 -3.92 -19.98
CA THR A 136 24.32 -5.19 -20.03
C THR A 136 23.50 -6.40 -19.61
N VAL A 137 22.27 -6.22 -19.12
CA VAL A 137 21.34 -7.32 -18.81
C VAL A 137 20.23 -7.38 -19.85
N THR A 138 19.78 -8.59 -20.18
CA THR A 138 18.67 -8.83 -21.11
C THR A 138 17.30 -8.78 -20.42
N SER A 139 17.29 -8.63 -19.09
CA SER A 139 16.11 -8.57 -18.25
C SER A 139 15.91 -7.14 -17.75
N SER A 140 14.65 -6.69 -17.65
CA SER A 140 14.31 -5.44 -16.94
C SER A 140 14.57 -5.52 -15.43
N CYS A 141 14.94 -6.70 -14.92
CA CYS A 141 15.20 -6.97 -13.52
C CYS A 141 16.69 -7.22 -13.22
N TYR A 142 17.23 -6.44 -12.29
CA TYR A 142 18.59 -6.54 -11.75
C TYR A 142 18.65 -5.89 -10.35
N VAL A 143 19.72 -6.15 -9.60
CA VAL A 143 19.97 -5.45 -8.33
C VAL A 143 20.68 -4.13 -8.62
N SER A 144 20.08 -3.02 -8.20
CA SER A 144 20.64 -1.68 -8.43
C SER A 144 21.96 -1.46 -7.68
N ALA A 145 22.86 -0.67 -8.27
CA ALA A 145 24.05 -0.18 -7.57
C ALA A 145 23.71 0.91 -6.52
N PHE A 146 22.52 1.50 -6.63
CA PHE A 146 22.03 2.58 -5.78
C PHE A 146 21.19 2.03 -4.62
N TYR A 147 21.07 2.82 -3.55
CA TYR A 147 20.35 2.44 -2.35
C TYR A 147 19.07 3.26 -2.19
N ALA A 148 17.99 2.57 -1.83
CA ALA A 148 16.88 3.18 -1.13
C ALA A 148 17.35 3.55 0.28
N THR A 149 16.87 4.68 0.78
CA THR A 149 17.17 5.21 2.12
C THR A 149 15.91 5.35 2.95
N ALA A 150 16.07 5.35 4.27
CA ALA A 150 14.97 5.60 5.19
C ALA A 150 14.41 7.02 4.97
N ALA A 151 13.11 7.12 4.72
CA ALA A 151 12.40 8.39 4.57
C ALA A 151 12.18 9.12 5.91
N ALA A 152 12.28 8.42 7.05
CA ALA A 152 12.06 8.93 8.39
C ALA A 152 12.93 8.20 9.42
N SER A 153 12.99 8.72 10.65
CA SER A 153 13.55 7.98 11.79
C SER A 153 12.60 6.87 12.23
N GLY A 154 13.15 5.76 12.71
CA GLY A 154 12.33 4.66 13.21
C GLY A 154 13.10 3.39 13.53
N VAL A 155 12.36 2.29 13.67
CA VAL A 155 12.86 0.93 13.83
C VAL A 155 12.41 0.09 12.65
N ILE A 156 13.29 -0.76 12.11
CA ILE A 156 12.89 -1.75 11.10
C ILE A 156 12.09 -2.86 11.79
N ALA A 157 10.76 -2.76 11.80
CA ALA A 157 9.88 -3.72 12.45
C ALA A 157 9.93 -5.11 11.79
N ARG A 158 10.02 -5.15 10.45
CA ARG A 158 10.07 -6.41 9.71
C ARG A 158 10.93 -6.32 8.45
N VAL A 159 11.60 -7.42 8.17
CA VAL A 159 12.28 -7.71 6.90
C VAL A 159 11.82 -9.07 6.42
N ASP A 160 11.47 -9.18 5.14
CA ASP A 160 11.02 -10.42 4.50
C ASP A 160 11.41 -10.39 3.01
N GLU A 161 11.09 -11.39 2.20
CA GLU A 161 11.38 -11.42 0.76
C GLU A 161 10.94 -10.12 0.07
N GLY A 162 11.91 -9.37 -0.48
CA GLY A 162 11.67 -8.08 -1.13
C GLY A 162 11.29 -6.91 -0.21
N THR A 163 11.06 -7.15 1.08
CA THR A 163 10.30 -6.24 1.95
C THR A 163 11.15 -5.70 3.10
N VAL A 164 11.05 -4.40 3.33
CA VAL A 164 11.53 -3.71 4.54
C VAL A 164 10.40 -2.84 5.07
N ILE A 165 10.07 -2.97 6.35
CA ILE A 165 9.04 -2.14 7.00
C ILE A 165 9.69 -1.32 8.11
N LEU A 166 9.56 -0.01 7.94
CA LEU A 166 10.00 0.98 8.92
C LEU A 166 8.81 1.40 9.77
N ASP A 167 8.89 1.14 11.07
CA ASP A 167 7.99 1.64 12.10
C ASP A 167 8.50 2.98 12.64
N LEU A 168 7.62 3.98 12.68
CA LEU A 168 7.99 5.36 13.00
C LEU A 168 7.81 5.71 14.48
N ASP A 169 7.03 4.94 15.26
CA ASP A 169 6.90 5.19 16.70
C ASP A 169 7.91 4.37 17.54
N GLY A 170 8.52 3.37 16.92
CA GLY A 170 9.73 2.71 17.38
C GLY A 170 9.49 1.61 18.41
N ASP A 171 8.25 1.13 18.54
CA ASP A 171 7.90 -0.03 19.37
C ASP A 171 8.20 -1.38 18.67
N GLY A 172 8.45 -1.34 17.35
CA GLY A 172 8.78 -2.50 16.54
C GLY A 172 7.56 -3.33 16.10
N ASP A 173 6.35 -2.85 16.32
CA ASP A 173 5.09 -3.47 15.91
C ASP A 173 4.54 -2.78 14.65
N GLU A 174 4.58 -3.49 13.51
CA GLU A 174 4.09 -2.91 12.25
C GLU A 174 2.56 -2.68 12.19
N SER A 175 1.82 -3.14 13.20
CA SER A 175 0.37 -3.01 13.31
C SER A 175 -0.07 -1.78 14.09
N THR A 176 0.87 -1.00 14.64
CA THR A 176 0.58 0.26 15.34
C THR A 176 1.27 1.44 14.67
N GLY A 177 0.76 2.64 14.94
CA GLY A 177 1.38 3.89 14.50
C GLY A 177 1.52 4.00 12.98
N TRP A 178 2.43 4.86 12.55
CA TRP A 178 2.78 5.01 11.14
C TRP A 178 3.85 3.99 10.77
N THR A 179 3.63 3.27 9.66
CA THR A 179 4.66 2.40 9.07
C THR A 179 4.84 2.65 7.58
N ILE A 180 6.07 2.51 7.11
CA ILE A 180 6.45 2.67 5.70
C ILE A 180 6.92 1.32 5.18
N LEU A 181 6.26 0.82 4.14
CA LEU A 181 6.69 -0.33 3.35
C LEU A 181 7.65 0.14 2.27
N TYR A 182 8.81 -0.49 2.19
CA TYR A 182 9.68 -0.51 1.02
C TYR A 182 9.66 -1.92 0.44
N LEU A 183 9.27 -2.05 -0.82
CA LEU A 183 9.15 -3.31 -1.54
C LEU A 183 10.06 -3.30 -2.78
N HIS A 184 10.35 -4.51 -3.26
CA HIS A 184 11.33 -4.79 -4.31
C HIS A 184 12.76 -4.47 -3.89
N ILE A 185 13.07 -4.58 -2.61
CA ILE A 185 14.42 -4.39 -2.10
C ILE A 185 15.19 -5.70 -2.23
N ALA A 186 16.42 -5.72 -2.73
CA ALA A 186 17.25 -6.93 -2.83
C ALA A 186 17.63 -7.47 -1.45
N SER A 187 17.87 -8.77 -1.35
CA SER A 187 18.45 -9.40 -0.16
C SER A 187 19.87 -8.91 0.09
N GLU A 188 20.62 -8.65 -0.99
CA GLU A 188 21.93 -8.03 -0.94
C GLU A 188 21.86 -6.56 -0.47
N GLY A 189 22.56 -6.26 0.63
CA GLY A 189 22.64 -4.90 1.17
C GLY A 189 21.38 -4.44 1.89
N ARG A 190 20.39 -5.30 2.11
CA ARG A 190 19.19 -5.00 2.90
C ARG A 190 19.55 -4.81 4.38
N VAL A 191 18.91 -3.84 5.01
CA VAL A 191 18.97 -3.65 6.47
C VAL A 191 18.33 -4.85 7.20
N ASN A 192 18.73 -5.07 8.44
CA ASN A 192 18.17 -6.12 9.30
C ASN A 192 16.98 -5.62 10.12
N ALA A 193 16.04 -6.51 10.46
CA ALA A 193 14.99 -6.22 11.43
C ALA A 193 15.58 -5.84 12.81
N GLY A 194 14.91 -4.94 13.51
CA GLY A 194 15.35 -4.36 14.79
C GLY A 194 16.39 -3.23 14.66
N ALA A 195 16.89 -2.94 13.46
CA ALA A 195 17.79 -1.81 13.25
C ALA A 195 17.07 -0.48 13.51
N ARG A 196 17.73 0.43 14.24
CA ARG A 196 17.31 1.83 14.35
C ARG A 196 17.94 2.63 13.21
N VAL A 197 17.12 3.40 12.51
CA VAL A 197 17.56 4.19 11.35
C VAL A 197 17.15 5.65 11.50
N SER A 198 17.93 6.52 10.88
CA SER A 198 17.65 7.94 10.69
C SER A 198 17.38 8.22 9.20
N PRO A 199 16.72 9.35 8.86
CA PRO A 199 16.49 9.70 7.47
C PRO A 199 17.80 9.72 6.69
N GLY A 200 17.81 9.11 5.50
CA GLY A 200 19.01 8.99 4.66
C GLY A 200 19.86 7.73 4.92
N ASP A 201 19.64 7.00 6.02
CA ASP A 201 20.31 5.72 6.24
C ASP A 201 19.89 4.70 5.17
N ARG A 202 20.86 3.94 4.65
CA ARG A 202 20.61 2.93 3.61
C ARG A 202 19.79 1.77 4.18
N ILE A 203 18.67 1.46 3.52
CA ILE A 203 17.77 0.36 3.90
C ILE A 203 17.85 -0.85 2.96
N GLY A 204 18.37 -0.65 1.75
CA GLY A 204 18.64 -1.71 0.80
C GLY A 204 18.69 -1.22 -0.64
N LYS A 205 18.89 -2.13 -1.58
CA LYS A 205 19.04 -1.83 -3.00
C LYS A 205 17.75 -2.16 -3.75
N PRO A 206 17.19 -1.28 -4.61
CA PRO A 206 16.07 -1.64 -5.48
C PRO A 206 16.40 -2.84 -6.38
N SER A 207 15.38 -3.66 -6.64
CA SER A 207 15.45 -4.93 -7.38
C SER A 207 14.05 -5.32 -7.87
N CYS A 208 13.75 -6.63 -7.95
CA CYS A 208 12.41 -7.17 -8.19
C CYS A 208 12.06 -8.30 -7.21
N GLU A 209 12.84 -8.46 -6.12
CA GLU A 209 12.56 -9.46 -5.10
C GLU A 209 11.23 -9.16 -4.40
N GLY A 210 10.48 -10.20 -4.01
CA GLY A 210 9.19 -10.09 -3.34
C GLY A 210 8.07 -9.55 -4.23
N GLY A 211 6.88 -10.11 -4.07
CA GLY A 211 5.71 -9.70 -4.84
C GLY A 211 5.86 -9.90 -6.36
N PHE A 212 5.05 -9.18 -7.13
CA PHE A 212 5.11 -9.14 -8.59
C PHE A 212 5.76 -7.84 -9.03
N SER A 213 6.68 -7.90 -10.01
CA SER A 213 7.34 -6.72 -10.56
C SER A 213 7.68 -6.92 -12.03
N ASN A 214 7.57 -5.85 -12.82
CA ASN A 214 7.92 -5.81 -14.24
C ASN A 214 9.36 -5.34 -14.49
N GLY A 215 10.09 -4.93 -13.45
CA GLY A 215 11.47 -4.44 -13.56
C GLY A 215 11.99 -3.79 -12.28
N THR A 216 13.26 -3.40 -12.26
CA THR A 216 13.89 -2.84 -11.07
C THR A 216 13.30 -1.49 -10.67
N HIS A 217 12.71 -1.43 -9.47
CA HIS A 217 12.23 -0.20 -8.85
C HIS A 217 12.13 -0.38 -7.33
N MET A 218 11.85 0.71 -6.63
CA MET A 218 11.41 0.71 -5.24
C MET A 218 9.94 1.09 -5.21
N HIS A 219 9.12 0.16 -4.75
CA HIS A 219 7.72 0.39 -4.41
C HIS A 219 7.65 0.89 -2.97
N ILE A 220 7.08 2.07 -2.74
CA ILE A 220 6.97 2.66 -1.40
C ILE A 220 5.52 2.98 -1.06
N ALA A 221 5.07 2.53 0.10
CA ALA A 221 3.70 2.71 0.58
C ALA A 221 3.67 2.98 2.08
N ARG A 222 2.55 3.50 2.58
CA ARG A 222 2.38 3.85 4.00
C ARG A 222 1.12 3.25 4.60
N ARG A 223 1.20 2.88 5.87
CA ARG A 223 0.09 2.39 6.68
C ARG A 223 -0.02 3.18 7.98
N TYR A 224 -1.21 3.19 8.55
CA TYR A 224 -1.46 3.62 9.92
C TYR A 224 -2.26 2.54 10.66
N ASN A 225 -1.76 2.07 11.81
CA ASN A 225 -2.36 0.95 12.55
C ASN A 225 -2.67 -0.27 11.66
N GLY A 226 -1.76 -0.60 10.73
CA GLY A 226 -1.92 -1.69 9.77
C GLY A 226 -2.85 -1.40 8.56
N GLU A 227 -3.60 -0.30 8.55
CA GLU A 227 -4.45 0.10 7.40
C GLU A 227 -3.63 0.84 6.34
N TRP A 228 -3.77 0.46 5.06
CA TRP A 228 -3.17 1.18 3.93
C TRP A 228 -3.78 2.57 3.80
N ILE A 229 -2.94 3.61 3.87
CA ILE A 229 -3.39 4.99 3.73
C ILE A 229 -3.21 5.42 2.26
N PRO A 230 -4.30 5.71 1.53
CA PRO A 230 -4.25 6.04 0.11
C PRO A 230 -3.31 7.22 -0.15
N ALA A 231 -2.61 7.19 -1.28
CA ALA A 231 -1.64 8.20 -1.66
C ALA A 231 -2.31 9.53 -2.03
N ASP A 232 -3.50 9.43 -2.62
CA ASP A 232 -4.40 10.55 -2.88
C ASP A 232 -5.81 10.17 -2.41
N CYS A 233 -6.43 11.07 -1.66
CA CYS A 233 -7.77 10.93 -1.12
C CYS A 233 -8.57 12.24 -1.27
N ALA A 234 -8.25 13.08 -2.27
CA ALA A 234 -8.94 14.36 -2.46
C ALA A 234 -10.46 14.23 -2.63
N THR A 235 -10.95 13.06 -3.05
CA THR A 235 -12.38 12.75 -3.24
C THR A 235 -12.99 11.96 -2.07
N CYS A 236 -12.23 11.66 -1.03
CA CYS A 236 -12.69 10.91 0.14
C CYS A 236 -13.47 11.82 1.10
N ILE A 237 -14.80 11.74 1.09
CA ILE A 237 -15.66 12.65 1.87
C ILE A 237 -15.90 12.12 3.29
N LEU A 238 -16.21 10.83 3.45
CA LEU A 238 -16.57 10.27 4.76
C LEU A 238 -15.36 9.92 5.64
N HIS A 239 -14.27 9.48 5.01
CA HIS A 239 -13.04 9.07 5.68
C HIS A 239 -11.86 9.79 5.03
N PRO A 240 -11.69 11.10 5.31
CA PRO A 240 -10.58 11.85 4.76
C PRO A 240 -9.27 11.21 5.21
N ARG A 241 -8.31 11.16 4.29
CA ARG A 241 -6.95 10.68 4.56
C ARG A 241 -5.96 11.76 4.13
N PRO A 242 -4.88 11.99 4.89
CA PRO A 242 -3.88 12.97 4.49
C PRO A 242 -3.32 12.58 3.12
N SER A 243 -2.95 13.53 2.26
CA SER A 243 -2.20 13.20 1.03
C SER A 243 -0.86 12.56 1.36
N PHE A 244 -0.34 11.72 0.47
CA PHE A 244 1.03 11.21 0.60
C PHE A 244 1.99 12.30 0.14
N VAL A 245 2.76 12.82 1.10
CA VAL A 245 3.80 13.82 0.84
C VAL A 245 5.16 13.22 1.15
N ILE A 246 6.07 13.21 0.18
CA ILE A 246 7.43 12.68 0.37
C ILE A 246 8.45 13.61 -0.27
N GLY A 247 9.40 14.12 0.52
CA GLY A 247 10.36 15.11 0.04
C GLY A 247 9.73 16.42 -0.41
N ALA A 248 8.68 16.87 0.28
CA ALA A 248 7.84 18.01 -0.10
C ALA A 248 7.08 17.84 -1.45
N TRP A 249 7.10 16.66 -2.05
CA TRP A 249 6.28 16.33 -3.21
C TRP A 249 4.98 15.66 -2.76
N ALA A 250 3.84 16.26 -3.09
CA ALA A 250 2.52 15.69 -2.86
C ALA A 250 2.11 14.80 -4.04
N VAL A 251 1.61 13.61 -3.75
CA VAL A 251 1.12 12.67 -4.75
C VAL A 251 -0.34 13.00 -5.13
N GLU A 252 -0.62 13.00 -6.44
CA GLU A 252 -1.94 13.26 -7.02
C GLU A 252 -2.29 12.16 -8.02
N GLY A 253 -3.41 11.45 -7.81
CA GLY A 253 -3.86 10.37 -8.67
C GLY A 253 -4.80 10.87 -9.77
N LEU A 254 -4.79 10.19 -10.93
CA LEU A 254 -5.86 10.39 -11.92
C LEU A 254 -7.09 9.53 -11.54
N PRO A 255 -8.31 10.10 -11.59
CA PRO A 255 -9.52 9.37 -11.22
C PRO A 255 -9.67 8.06 -12.00
N ASN A 256 -9.80 6.94 -11.28
CA ASN A 256 -9.98 5.59 -11.82
C ASN A 256 -8.85 5.11 -12.76
N GLN A 257 -7.64 5.66 -12.63
CA GLN A 257 -6.49 5.26 -13.44
C GLN A 257 -5.33 4.85 -12.53
N GLU A 258 -5.25 3.54 -12.24
CA GLU A 258 -4.16 2.97 -11.45
C GLU A 258 -2.81 3.25 -12.12
N TYR A 259 -1.77 3.51 -11.31
CA TYR A 259 -0.43 3.89 -11.77
C TYR A 259 -0.33 5.24 -12.48
N GLN A 260 -1.43 5.95 -12.72
CA GLN A 260 -1.43 7.23 -13.41
C GLN A 260 -1.62 8.38 -12.44
N GLY A 261 -0.80 9.42 -12.59
CA GLY A 261 -0.83 10.54 -11.67
C GLY A 261 0.38 11.45 -11.82
N TYR A 262 0.52 12.31 -10.84
CA TYR A 262 1.56 13.32 -10.77
C TYR A 262 2.10 13.41 -9.35
N MET A 263 3.29 14.02 -9.23
CA MET A 263 3.69 14.63 -7.98
C MET A 263 3.88 16.13 -8.17
N THR A 264 3.46 16.91 -7.19
CA THR A 264 3.55 18.38 -7.20
C THR A 264 4.37 18.90 -6.02
N ASN A 265 5.20 19.91 -6.28
CA ASN A 265 5.95 20.64 -5.25
C ASN A 265 6.02 22.12 -5.66
N GLY A 266 5.20 22.95 -5.02
CA GLY A 266 5.01 24.34 -5.42
C GLY A 266 4.50 24.46 -6.85
N SER A 267 5.28 25.07 -7.74
CA SER A 267 4.97 25.20 -9.17
C SER A 267 5.49 24.06 -10.03
N ARG A 268 6.30 23.16 -9.45
CA ARG A 268 6.86 21.99 -10.15
C ARG A 268 5.85 20.85 -10.14
N ARG A 269 5.83 20.11 -11.24
CA ARG A 269 5.01 18.93 -11.43
C ARG A 269 5.80 17.90 -12.24
N ILE A 270 5.74 16.65 -11.80
CA ILE A 270 6.28 15.51 -12.54
C ILE A 270 5.16 14.50 -12.78
N VAL A 271 5.25 13.74 -13.87
CA VAL A 271 4.24 12.75 -14.26
C VAL A 271 4.73 11.34 -13.93
N ALA A 272 3.82 10.46 -13.53
CA ALA A 272 4.11 9.05 -13.41
C ALA A 272 4.26 8.44 -14.81
N GLU A 273 5.42 7.84 -15.10
CA GLU A 273 5.69 7.24 -16.41
C GLU A 273 6.71 6.12 -16.30
N GLN A 274 6.43 4.96 -16.89
CA GLN A 274 7.21 3.73 -16.64
C GLN A 274 8.67 3.82 -17.13
N GLY A 275 8.91 4.60 -18.19
CA GLY A 275 10.24 4.76 -18.78
C GLY A 275 11.16 5.69 -17.98
N ARG A 276 12.47 5.46 -18.06
CA ARG A 276 13.50 6.32 -17.43
C ARG A 276 14.18 7.28 -18.41
N ASN A 277 13.82 7.17 -19.69
CA ASN A 277 14.30 8.02 -20.76
C ASN A 277 13.50 9.33 -20.90
N ILE A 278 12.54 9.57 -20.00
CA ILE A 278 11.65 10.72 -20.03
C ILE A 278 12.14 11.73 -18.98
N ALA A 279 12.19 13.01 -19.34
CA ALA A 279 12.66 14.04 -18.42
C ALA A 279 11.57 14.43 -17.41
N ASP A 280 10.31 14.28 -17.81
CA ASP A 280 9.13 14.77 -17.08
C ASP A 280 8.78 13.95 -15.83
N ASN A 281 9.39 12.78 -15.65
CA ASN A 281 9.24 11.96 -14.44
C ASN A 281 10.49 11.97 -13.53
N ARG A 282 11.49 12.79 -13.84
CA ARG A 282 12.71 12.91 -13.02
C ARG A 282 12.43 13.61 -11.70
N ILE A 283 12.85 12.98 -10.61
CA ILE A 283 12.74 13.51 -9.26
C ILE A 283 14.11 13.62 -8.61
N THR A 284 14.34 14.74 -7.93
CA THR A 284 15.54 15.03 -7.15
C THR A 284 15.13 15.63 -5.81
N TRP A 285 16.07 15.63 -4.87
CA TRP A 285 15.98 16.47 -3.69
C TRP A 285 15.98 17.96 -4.07
N GLN A 286 15.47 18.80 -3.17
CA GLN A 286 15.45 20.26 -3.28
C GLN A 286 16.47 20.87 -2.34
#